data_AF-A0AAE1XP70-F1
#
_entry.id   AF-A0AAE1XP70-F1
#
_cell.length_a   1.000
_cell.length_b   1.000
_cell.length_c   1.000
_cell.angle_alpha   90.00
_cell.angle_beta   90.00
_cell.angle_gamma   90.00
#
_symmetry.space_group_name_H-M   'P 1'
#
loop_
_entity.id
_entity.type
_entity.pdbx_description
1 polymer ?
#
loop_
_entity_poly.entity_id
_entity_poly.type
_entity_poly.pdbx_seq_one_letter_code
_entity_poly.pdbx_strand_id
1 'polypeptide(L)'
;MEAIAQKPQKREAYATVLHSSKSYVWCNRLSPQLQTRTHRDLILLLDPSFSNPPAKLSPGPAHRLRQDHLHRLRRRRFHQPRHPLPLPQMSAGNDGSIFNSGVMVIKPSNCTFRMLMDRRKDIVSYNGGDQGFLNEVFVWWHRLPRRVNFLKNFWSNSSIEASVKNQLLGSDPPKLYSLHYLGFKPWQCYRDYDCNWDVADQRVYASDAAHERWWKVHDAMEEGLQRFCGLSEERKIEVEWGRKMAREMGFRDQHWRINVTDPRKFI
;
A
#
# COMPACT_ATOMS: atom_id res chain seq x y z
N MET A 1 13.82 20.16 45.52
CA MET A 1 13.40 20.28 44.11
C MET A 1 13.76 18.98 43.42
N GLU A 2 12.81 18.06 43.27
CA GLU A 2 13.03 16.82 42.51
C GLU A 2 13.13 17.17 41.01
N ALA A 3 14.24 16.79 40.39
CA ALA A 3 14.38 16.87 38.95
C ALA A 3 13.36 15.91 38.32
N ILE A 4 12.34 16.47 37.66
CA ILE A 4 11.42 15.72 36.81
C ILE A 4 12.27 15.13 35.67
N ALA A 5 12.65 13.86 35.80
CA ALA A 5 13.29 13.13 34.73
C ALA A 5 12.34 13.13 33.52
N GLN A 6 12.70 13.87 32.46
CA GLN A 6 11.95 13.84 31.21
C GLN A 6 11.92 12.40 30.73
N LYS A 7 10.72 11.80 30.68
CA LYS A 7 10.55 10.46 30.10
C LYS A 7 11.16 10.46 28.70
N PRO A 8 12.04 9.50 28.36
CA PRO A 8 12.64 9.44 27.05
C PRO A 8 11.52 9.40 25.99
N GLN A 9 11.56 10.36 25.07
CA GLN A 9 10.56 10.47 24.03
C GLN A 9 10.65 9.22 23.13
N LYS A 10 9.55 8.46 23.05
CA LYS A 10 9.47 7.29 22.18
C LYS A 10 9.67 7.73 20.74
N ARG A 11 10.65 7.13 20.05
CA ARG A 11 10.89 7.35 18.62
C ARG A 11 10.01 6.41 17.82
N GLU A 12 9.18 6.98 16.96
CA GLU A 12 8.19 6.25 16.17
C GLU A 12 8.30 6.71 14.71
N ALA A 13 8.14 5.77 13.79
CA ALA A 13 8.20 6.03 12.35
C ALA A 13 7.17 5.16 11.62
N TYR A 14 6.70 5.65 10.48
CA TYR A 14 6.07 4.80 9.47
C TYR A 14 7.17 4.22 8.59
N ALA A 15 7.10 2.92 8.33
CA ALA A 15 8.03 2.24 7.45
C ALA A 15 7.24 1.55 6.32
N THR A 16 7.76 1.63 5.10
CA THR A 16 7.24 0.84 3.97
C THR A 16 8.40 0.27 3.18
N VAL A 17 8.16 -0.92 2.62
CA VAL A 17 9.07 -1.56 1.68
C VAL A 17 8.65 -1.18 0.27
N LEU A 18 9.62 -0.73 -0.53
CA LEU A 18 9.47 -0.54 -1.96
C LEU A 18 10.31 -1.63 -2.62
N HIS A 19 9.66 -2.76 -2.86
CA HIS A 19 10.20 -3.91 -3.57
C HIS A 19 9.43 -4.07 -4.89
N SER A 20 10.01 -4.82 -5.84
CA SER A 20 9.47 -5.09 -7.18
C SER A 20 9.39 -3.86 -8.10
N SER A 21 9.42 -4.14 -9.42
CA SER A 21 9.53 -3.26 -10.60
C SER A 21 9.30 -1.75 -10.42
N LYS A 22 9.98 -0.92 -11.24
CA LYS A 22 9.95 0.55 -11.17
C LYS A 22 8.54 1.14 -10.93
N SER A 23 7.49 0.57 -11.52
CA SER A 23 6.10 1.02 -11.33
C SER A 23 5.58 0.88 -9.89
N TYR A 24 5.92 -0.20 -9.18
CA TYR A 24 5.57 -0.35 -7.77
C TYR A 24 6.24 0.72 -6.90
N VAL A 25 7.52 1.01 -7.13
CA VAL A 25 8.27 1.98 -6.31
C VAL A 25 7.67 3.37 -6.36
N TRP A 26 7.14 3.80 -7.51
CA TRP A 26 6.71 5.19 -7.72
C TRP A 26 5.20 5.40 -7.64
N CYS A 27 4.41 4.39 -7.96
CA CYS A 27 2.94 4.49 -7.90
C CYS A 27 2.38 3.99 -6.58
N ASN A 28 3.11 3.10 -5.89
CA ASN A 28 2.87 2.89 -4.48
C ASN A 28 3.35 4.09 -3.63
N ARG A 29 4.17 4.97 -4.22
CA ARG A 29 4.67 6.15 -3.53
C ARG A 29 3.54 7.17 -3.35
N LEU A 30 3.07 7.23 -2.10
CA LEU A 30 2.46 8.42 -1.46
C LEU A 30 0.97 8.64 -1.62
N SER A 31 0.15 7.60 -1.42
CA SER A 31 -1.30 7.78 -1.55
C SER A 31 -2.06 8.22 -0.27
N PRO A 32 -1.53 8.06 0.96
CA PRO A 32 -2.08 8.88 2.07
C PRO A 32 -1.07 9.42 3.09
N GLN A 33 0.08 8.76 3.32
CA GLN A 33 0.93 9.03 4.50
C GLN A 33 1.75 10.33 4.43
N LEU A 34 1.96 10.91 3.24
CA LEU A 34 2.53 12.26 3.10
C LEU A 34 1.47 13.36 3.02
N GLN A 35 0.21 13.00 2.77
CA GLN A 35 -0.91 13.93 2.85
C GLN A 35 -1.46 14.03 4.29
N THR A 36 -1.31 12.97 5.09
CA THR A 36 -1.55 13.06 6.54
C THR A 36 -0.46 13.94 7.15
N ARG A 37 -0.86 14.96 7.91
CA ARG A 37 0.08 15.85 8.61
C ARG A 37 0.69 15.15 9.83
N THR A 38 1.42 14.07 9.59
CA THR A 38 2.08 13.27 10.63
C THR A 38 3.36 13.95 11.11
N HIS A 39 3.64 13.86 12.40
CA HIS A 39 4.89 14.29 13.01
C HIS A 39 5.94 13.18 13.12
N ARG A 40 5.59 11.96 12.68
CA ARG A 40 6.47 10.79 12.72
C ARG A 40 7.39 10.76 11.50
N ASP A 41 8.57 10.17 11.68
CA ASP A 41 9.50 9.94 10.57
C ASP A 41 8.88 8.97 9.55
N LEU A 42 9.25 9.11 8.27
CA LEU A 42 8.95 8.14 7.22
C LEU A 42 10.24 7.45 6.80
N ILE A 43 10.25 6.12 6.84
CA ILE A 43 11.35 5.25 6.48
C ILE A 43 10.96 4.47 5.23
N LEU A 44 11.79 4.56 4.19
CA LEU A 44 11.63 3.78 2.96
C LEU A 44 12.75 2.74 2.90
N LEU A 45 12.36 1.47 2.82
CA LEU A 45 13.26 0.35 2.55
C LEU A 45 13.25 0.09 1.04
N LEU A 46 14.38 0.33 0.37
CA LEU A 46 14.50 0.17 -1.09
C LEU A 46 15.25 -1.12 -1.42
N ASP A 47 14.77 -1.85 -2.42
CA ASP A 47 15.51 -2.99 -2.98
C ASP A 47 16.79 -2.51 -3.71
N PRO A 48 17.96 -3.11 -3.45
CA PRO A 48 19.22 -2.70 -4.08
C PRO A 48 19.27 -2.93 -5.60
N SER A 49 18.38 -3.75 -6.17
CA SER A 49 18.25 -3.92 -7.64
C SER A 49 17.79 -2.64 -8.36
N PHE A 50 17.39 -1.60 -7.64
CA PHE A 50 17.09 -0.28 -8.22
C PHE A 50 18.34 0.56 -8.48
N SER A 51 18.82 0.53 -9.72
CA SER A 51 19.82 1.49 -10.21
C SER A 51 19.15 2.83 -10.56
N ASN A 52 19.71 3.95 -10.09
CA ASN A 52 19.32 5.34 -10.39
C ASN A 52 17.95 5.82 -9.87
N PRO A 53 17.79 6.13 -8.57
CA PRO A 53 16.69 6.99 -8.12
C PRO A 53 16.83 8.39 -8.75
N PRO A 54 15.72 9.05 -9.15
CA PRO A 54 15.75 10.43 -9.63
C PRO A 54 16.42 11.35 -8.62
N ALA A 55 17.22 12.31 -9.11
CA ALA A 55 18.11 13.17 -8.33
C ALA A 55 17.44 13.89 -7.13
N LYS A 56 16.11 14.07 -7.14
CA LYS A 56 15.34 14.65 -6.02
C LYS A 56 15.23 13.73 -4.78
N LEU A 57 15.75 12.50 -4.85
CA LEU A 57 15.90 11.59 -3.71
C LEU A 57 17.34 11.37 -3.26
N SER A 58 18.31 11.91 -3.97
CA SER A 58 19.71 11.88 -3.54
C SER A 58 19.83 12.71 -2.25
N PRO A 59 20.28 12.13 -1.13
CA PRO A 59 20.46 12.88 0.09
C PRO A 59 21.52 13.96 -0.14
N GLY A 60 21.25 15.19 0.33
CA GLY A 60 22.30 16.21 0.48
C GLY A 60 23.44 15.68 1.35
N PRO A 61 24.63 16.33 1.30
CA PRO A 61 25.89 15.77 1.78
C PRO A 61 25.96 15.73 3.32
N ALA A 62 25.27 14.78 3.96
CA ALA A 62 25.41 14.55 5.40
C ALA A 62 24.87 13.20 5.88
N HIS A 63 25.04 12.07 5.17
CA HIS A 63 24.81 10.76 5.79
C HIS A 63 25.84 9.73 5.31
N ARG A 64 26.80 9.48 6.21
CA ARG A 64 27.88 8.50 6.05
C ARG A 64 27.29 7.08 6.07
N LEU A 65 27.58 6.35 5.00
CA LEU A 65 27.17 4.98 4.67
C LEU A 65 27.53 3.96 5.77
N ARG A 66 26.62 3.00 6.03
CA ARG A 66 26.87 1.54 5.99
C ARG A 66 25.61 0.72 6.29
N GLN A 67 25.48 -0.35 5.51
CA GLN A 67 24.48 -1.44 5.45
C GLN A 67 23.06 -1.07 4.98
N ASP A 68 22.92 -1.14 3.65
CA ASP A 68 21.75 -1.36 2.81
C ASP A 68 20.61 -0.34 2.94
N HIS A 69 20.98 0.88 2.52
CA HIS A 69 20.17 1.98 1.96
C HIS A 69 18.76 2.21 2.54
N LEU A 70 18.72 2.49 3.83
CA LEU A 70 17.58 3.15 4.48
C LEU A 70 17.54 4.64 4.09
N HIS A 71 16.58 5.07 3.27
CA HIS A 71 16.42 6.48 2.93
C HIS A 71 15.47 7.17 3.92
N ARG A 72 15.99 8.15 4.69
CA ARG A 72 15.22 8.97 5.64
C ARG A 72 14.91 10.33 5.03
N LEU A 73 13.63 10.58 4.73
CA LEU A 73 13.17 11.90 4.29
C LEU A 73 12.71 12.71 5.50
N ARG A 74 13.39 13.83 5.79
CA ARG A 74 12.95 14.83 6.78
C ARG A 74 12.31 16.02 6.06
N ARG A 75 11.03 16.32 6.32
CA ARG A 75 10.36 17.57 5.86
C ARG A 75 9.64 18.29 7.01
N ARG A 76 9.48 19.62 6.84
CA ARG A 76 9.07 20.62 7.85
C ARG A 76 7.57 20.55 8.23
N ARG A 77 7.30 21.02 9.45
CA ARG A 77 6.10 20.89 10.29
C ARG A 77 4.86 21.61 9.75
N PHE A 78 3.67 20.97 9.77
CA PHE A 78 2.34 21.58 9.89
C PHE A 78 1.35 20.60 10.56
N HIS A 79 0.30 21.07 11.25
CA HIS A 79 -0.42 20.38 12.35
C HIS A 79 -1.73 19.63 11.92
N GLN A 80 -1.93 18.37 12.34
CA GLN A 80 -3.24 17.69 12.53
C GLN A 80 -3.24 16.83 13.82
N PRO A 81 -4.42 16.38 14.32
CA PRO A 81 -4.54 15.79 15.64
C PRO A 81 -3.83 14.44 15.78
N ARG A 82 -3.27 14.23 16.96
CA ARG A 82 -2.52 13.03 17.36
C ARG A 82 -3.51 11.88 17.58
N HIS A 83 -3.30 10.74 16.93
CA HIS A 83 -3.77 9.47 17.46
C HIS A 83 -2.63 8.85 18.29
N PRO A 84 -2.69 8.90 19.63
CA PRO A 84 -1.76 8.17 20.47
C PRO A 84 -2.16 6.70 20.43
N LEU A 85 -1.43 5.90 19.68
CA LEU A 85 -1.57 4.45 19.73
C LEU A 85 -0.22 3.86 20.16
N PRO A 86 0.09 3.85 21.46
CA PRO A 86 1.16 3.00 21.99
C PRO A 86 0.68 1.55 21.94
N LEU A 87 0.49 1.03 20.73
CA LEU A 87 0.06 -0.34 20.52
C LEU A 87 1.23 -1.30 20.72
N PRO A 88 0.99 -2.46 21.34
CA PRO A 88 2.03 -3.46 21.54
C PRO A 88 2.49 -4.08 20.23
N GLN A 89 3.74 -4.56 20.20
CA GLN A 89 4.13 -5.55 19.20
C GLN A 89 3.50 -6.89 19.58
N MET A 90 2.90 -7.65 18.67
CA MET A 90 2.59 -7.31 17.28
C MET A 90 1.10 -6.98 17.19
N SER A 91 0.76 -5.82 16.61
CA SER A 91 -0.63 -5.45 16.30
C SER A 91 -0.81 -5.33 14.79
N ALA A 92 -1.89 -5.86 14.23
CA ALA A 92 -2.10 -5.87 12.79
C ALA A 92 -3.57 -5.80 12.37
N GLY A 93 -3.80 -5.57 11.08
CA GLY A 93 -5.14 -5.64 10.49
C GLY A 93 -5.73 -7.05 10.61
N ASN A 94 -7.03 -7.13 10.86
CA ASN A 94 -7.70 -8.40 11.12
C ASN A 94 -8.16 -9.12 9.85
N ASP A 95 -7.89 -10.43 9.75
CA ASP A 95 -8.47 -11.35 8.77
C ASP A 95 -8.90 -12.67 9.45
N GLY A 96 -9.95 -12.61 10.28
CA GLY A 96 -10.46 -13.77 11.01
C GLY A 96 -9.59 -14.18 12.19
N SER A 97 -9.03 -15.39 12.15
CA SER A 97 -8.08 -15.94 13.14
C SER A 97 -6.63 -15.57 12.86
N ILE A 98 -6.33 -15.13 11.63
CA ILE A 98 -5.02 -14.65 11.19
C ILE A 98 -5.04 -13.13 11.03
N PHE A 99 -3.85 -12.53 10.91
CA PHE A 99 -3.73 -11.11 10.61
C PHE A 99 -3.28 -10.87 9.16
N ASN A 100 -3.69 -9.72 8.62
CA ASN A 100 -3.17 -9.19 7.37
C ASN A 100 -1.90 -8.38 7.65
N SER A 101 -0.80 -8.71 6.98
CA SER A 101 0.51 -8.08 7.18
C SER A 101 0.67 -6.73 6.47
N GLY A 102 -0.34 -6.26 5.73
CA GLY A 102 -0.27 -4.99 5.00
C GLY A 102 -0.12 -3.75 5.88
N VAL A 103 -0.63 -3.79 7.12
CA VAL A 103 -0.42 -2.73 8.13
C VAL A 103 -0.19 -3.37 9.48
N MET A 104 0.97 -3.10 10.06
CA MET A 104 1.40 -3.67 11.34
C MET A 104 2.04 -2.61 12.24
N VAL A 105 1.96 -2.85 13.55
CA VAL A 105 2.74 -2.15 14.58
C VAL A 105 3.76 -3.12 15.13
N ILE A 106 5.04 -2.79 14.93
CA ILE A 106 6.18 -3.57 15.37
C ILE A 106 7.15 -2.70 16.17
N LYS A 107 7.91 -3.33 17.05
CA LYS A 107 9.03 -2.73 17.79
C LYS A 107 10.33 -3.25 17.17
N PRO A 108 11.10 -2.39 16.48
CA PRO A 108 12.39 -2.80 15.90
C PRO A 108 13.30 -3.46 16.94
N SER A 109 13.85 -4.62 16.59
CA SER A 109 14.69 -5.44 17.48
C SER A 109 15.64 -6.29 16.64
N ASN A 110 16.95 -6.12 16.85
CA ASN A 110 17.95 -6.94 16.17
C ASN A 110 17.81 -8.42 16.51
N CYS A 111 17.42 -8.75 17.75
CA CYS A 111 17.21 -10.14 18.17
C CYS A 111 16.03 -10.76 17.41
N THR A 112 14.90 -10.04 17.31
CA THR A 112 13.73 -10.52 16.57
C THR A 112 14.05 -10.66 15.09
N PHE A 113 14.74 -9.68 14.49
CA PHE A 113 15.16 -9.76 13.09
C PHE A 113 16.05 -10.97 12.82
N ARG A 114 17.09 -11.20 13.63
CA ARG A 114 17.97 -12.37 13.49
C ARG A 114 17.19 -13.68 13.61
N MET A 115 16.33 -13.80 14.62
CA MET A 115 15.47 -14.98 14.79
C MET A 115 14.60 -15.25 13.56
N LEU A 116 13.98 -14.21 12.98
CA LEU A 116 13.18 -14.35 11.76
C LEU A 116 14.04 -14.79 10.57
N MET A 117 15.22 -14.21 10.40
CA MET A 117 16.14 -14.54 9.31
C MET A 117 16.72 -15.95 9.43
N ASP A 118 17.09 -16.38 10.64
CA ASP A 118 17.68 -17.70 10.90
C ASP A 118 16.64 -18.80 10.67
N ARG A 119 15.38 -18.56 11.04
CA ARG A 119 14.26 -19.52 10.90
C ARG A 119 13.57 -19.49 9.54
N ARG A 120 14.00 -18.64 8.60
CA ARG A 120 13.34 -18.47 7.29
C ARG A 120 13.22 -19.75 6.46
N LYS A 121 14.13 -20.72 6.67
CA LYS A 121 14.14 -22.01 5.96
C LYS A 121 13.39 -23.10 6.73
N ASP A 122 13.22 -22.91 8.04
CA ASP A 122 12.58 -23.88 8.94
C ASP A 122 11.06 -23.66 8.99
N ILE A 123 10.64 -22.39 9.03
CA ILE A 123 9.23 -21.99 9.13
C ILE A 123 8.67 -21.80 7.72
N VAL A 124 7.73 -22.66 7.34
CA VAL A 124 7.11 -22.66 6.02
C VAL A 124 5.95 -21.67 5.99
N SER A 125 6.00 -20.69 5.08
CA SER A 125 4.86 -19.80 4.85
C SER A 125 3.73 -20.55 4.16
N TYR A 126 2.56 -20.64 4.81
CA TYR A 126 1.39 -21.35 4.25
C TYR A 126 0.88 -20.78 2.92
N ASN A 127 1.21 -19.51 2.59
CA ASN A 127 0.84 -18.87 1.33
C ASN A 127 2.05 -18.41 0.49
N GLY A 128 3.27 -18.81 0.87
CA GLY A 128 4.51 -18.43 0.20
C GLY A 128 4.92 -16.95 0.36
N GLY A 129 4.10 -16.11 1.01
CA GLY A 129 4.36 -14.69 1.23
C GLY A 129 4.78 -14.34 2.65
N ASP A 130 4.98 -13.04 2.91
CA ASP A 130 5.31 -12.52 4.24
C ASP A 130 4.15 -12.70 5.23
N GLN A 131 2.90 -12.54 4.79
CA GLN A 131 1.74 -12.73 5.65
C GLN A 131 1.71 -14.14 6.24
N GLY A 132 1.94 -15.17 5.42
CA GLY A 132 1.93 -16.55 5.88
C GLY A 132 3.06 -16.80 6.88
N PHE A 133 4.28 -16.42 6.51
CA PHE A 133 5.45 -16.57 7.36
C PHE A 133 5.27 -15.87 8.73
N LEU A 134 4.78 -14.63 8.73
CA LEU A 134 4.61 -13.86 9.95
C LEU A 134 3.47 -14.41 10.82
N ASN A 135 2.42 -15.00 10.24
CA ASN A 135 1.36 -15.65 11.02
C ASN A 135 1.85 -16.94 11.70
N GLU A 136 2.77 -17.68 11.09
CA GLU A 136 3.42 -18.82 11.73
C GLU A 136 4.32 -18.41 12.91
N VAL A 137 4.97 -17.24 12.82
CA VAL A 137 5.85 -16.74 13.89
C VAL A 137 5.07 -16.06 15.01
N PHE A 138 4.11 -15.19 14.67
CA PHE A 138 3.35 -14.38 15.62
C PHE A 138 1.93 -14.93 15.82
N VAL A 139 1.83 -16.11 16.42
CA VAL A 139 0.55 -16.75 16.71
C VAL A 139 -0.32 -15.97 17.72
N TRP A 140 0.30 -15.13 18.56
CA TRP A 140 -0.38 -14.19 19.46
C TRP A 140 -0.16 -12.75 19.01
N TRP A 141 -1.26 -12.03 18.77
CA TRP A 141 -1.23 -10.67 18.22
C TRP A 141 -2.47 -9.86 18.64
N HIS A 142 -2.40 -8.54 18.46
CA HIS A 142 -3.46 -7.61 18.83
C HIS A 142 -4.18 -7.02 17.60
N ARG A 143 -5.52 -6.93 17.68
CA ARG A 143 -6.35 -6.49 16.55
C ARG A 143 -6.33 -4.97 16.41
N LEU A 144 -5.96 -4.48 15.22
CA LEU A 144 -6.20 -3.10 14.82
C LEU A 144 -7.66 -2.90 14.38
N PRO A 145 -8.21 -1.69 14.55
CA PRO A 145 -9.50 -1.34 13.96
C PRO A 145 -9.48 -1.56 12.44
N ARG A 146 -10.55 -2.14 11.88
CA ARG A 146 -10.66 -2.46 10.44
C ARG A 146 -10.42 -1.25 9.53
N ARG A 147 -10.71 -0.04 9.99
CA ARG A 147 -10.49 1.22 9.25
C ARG A 147 -9.01 1.55 9.01
N VAL A 148 -8.09 0.93 9.75
CA VAL A 148 -6.63 1.14 9.66
C VAL A 148 -5.98 0.26 8.59
N ASN A 149 -6.65 -0.81 8.16
CA ASN A 149 -6.22 -1.70 7.09
C ASN A 149 -7.44 -2.20 6.32
N PHE A 150 -8.13 -1.27 5.64
CA PHE A 150 -9.40 -1.60 4.99
C PHE A 150 -9.14 -2.23 3.62
N LEU A 151 -9.46 -3.52 3.48
CA LEU A 151 -9.21 -4.28 2.26
C LEU A 151 -10.18 -3.90 1.13
N LYS A 152 -9.65 -3.66 -0.07
CA LYS A 152 -10.42 -3.56 -1.32
C LYS A 152 -10.79 -4.98 -1.79
N ASN A 153 -11.78 -5.59 -1.14
CA ASN A 153 -12.30 -6.91 -1.50
C ASN A 153 -13.83 -6.99 -1.35
N PHE A 154 -14.46 -7.95 -2.02
CA PHE A 154 -15.91 -8.14 -2.11
C PHE A 154 -16.27 -9.64 -2.10
N TRP A 155 -15.78 -10.39 -1.10
CA TRP A 155 -15.89 -11.86 -1.06
C TRP A 155 -17.29 -12.41 -0.74
N SER A 156 -18.15 -11.66 -0.05
CA SER A 156 -19.43 -12.18 0.43
C SER A 156 -20.50 -12.39 -0.64
N ASN A 157 -20.23 -11.97 -1.89
CA ASN A 157 -21.19 -11.95 -3.00
C ASN A 157 -22.50 -11.19 -2.65
N SER A 158 -22.50 -10.37 -1.59
CA SER A 158 -23.65 -9.61 -1.11
C SER A 158 -23.66 -8.22 -1.72
N SER A 159 -24.77 -7.87 -2.40
CA SER A 159 -24.97 -6.52 -2.97
C SER A 159 -24.98 -5.43 -1.89
N ILE A 160 -25.48 -5.74 -0.70
CA ILE A 160 -25.51 -4.80 0.44
C ILE A 160 -24.10 -4.53 0.93
N GLU A 161 -23.28 -5.57 1.14
CA GLU A 161 -21.89 -5.36 1.55
C GLU A 161 -21.13 -4.56 0.49
N ALA A 162 -21.31 -4.90 -0.79
CA ALA A 162 -20.66 -4.20 -1.88
C ALA A 162 -21.05 -2.71 -1.92
N SER A 163 -22.34 -2.41 -1.74
CA SER A 163 -22.83 -1.03 -1.67
C SER A 163 -22.22 -0.25 -0.50
N VAL A 164 -22.25 -0.82 0.70
CA VAL A 164 -21.69 -0.17 1.91
C VAL A 164 -20.18 0.03 1.78
N LYS A 165 -19.45 -0.97 1.25
CA LYS A 165 -18.02 -0.85 1.00
C LYS A 165 -17.72 0.25 -0.01
N ASN A 166 -18.39 0.27 -1.15
CA ASN A 166 -18.19 1.32 -2.16
C ASN A 166 -18.53 2.71 -1.61
N GLN A 167 -19.57 2.84 -0.77
CA GLN A 167 -19.88 4.10 -0.08
C GLN A 167 -18.74 4.55 0.87
N LEU A 168 -18.11 3.61 1.59
CA LEU A 168 -16.96 3.92 2.45
C LEU A 168 -15.72 4.30 1.63
N LEU A 169 -15.46 3.58 0.52
CA LEU A 169 -14.33 3.81 -0.37
C LEU A 169 -14.42 5.17 -1.07
N GLY A 170 -15.63 5.56 -1.50
CA GLY A 170 -15.92 6.84 -2.15
C GLY A 170 -16.26 7.99 -1.20
N SER A 171 -16.19 7.79 0.12
CA SER A 171 -16.61 8.81 1.08
C SER A 171 -15.74 10.08 1.05
N ASP A 172 -16.40 11.23 1.07
CA ASP A 172 -15.79 12.55 1.25
C ASP A 172 -16.61 13.37 2.26
N PRO A 173 -16.07 13.75 3.44
CA PRO A 173 -14.70 13.50 3.91
C PRO A 173 -14.42 12.01 4.14
N PRO A 174 -13.13 11.59 4.11
CA PRO A 174 -12.76 10.17 4.19
C PRO A 174 -13.14 9.55 5.53
N LYS A 175 -13.86 8.43 5.50
CA LYS A 175 -14.23 7.64 6.71
C LYS A 175 -13.21 6.55 7.08
N LEU A 176 -12.32 6.21 6.14
CA LEU A 176 -11.29 5.17 6.27
C LEU A 176 -9.92 5.82 6.46
N TYR A 177 -9.07 5.23 7.30
CA TYR A 177 -7.73 5.76 7.57
C TYR A 177 -6.71 5.26 6.55
N SER A 178 -6.87 4.04 6.05
CA SER A 178 -6.06 3.50 4.97
C SER A 178 -6.86 2.52 4.12
N LEU A 179 -6.46 2.39 2.86
CA LEU A 179 -6.99 1.43 1.89
C LEU A 179 -5.88 0.46 1.49
N HIS A 180 -6.17 -0.83 1.55
CA HIS A 180 -5.29 -1.87 1.07
C HIS A 180 -5.83 -2.39 -0.27
N TYR A 181 -5.18 -1.96 -1.36
CA TYR A 181 -5.53 -2.36 -2.72
C TYR A 181 -5.09 -3.81 -2.97
N LEU A 182 -6.05 -4.73 -3.06
CA LEU A 182 -5.84 -6.11 -3.54
C LEU A 182 -6.14 -6.20 -5.05
N GLY A 183 -5.73 -7.31 -5.67
CA GLY A 183 -5.81 -7.51 -7.12
C GLY A 183 -4.83 -6.62 -7.91
N PHE A 184 -5.19 -6.29 -9.16
CA PHE A 184 -4.45 -5.30 -9.94
C PHE A 184 -4.48 -3.94 -9.24
N LYS A 185 -3.32 -3.28 -9.22
CA LYS A 185 -3.18 -1.96 -8.63
C LYS A 185 -3.74 -0.89 -9.58
N PRO A 186 -4.25 0.26 -9.06
CA PRO A 186 -4.86 1.29 -9.89
C PRO A 186 -3.97 1.78 -11.05
N TRP A 187 -2.67 1.91 -10.82
CA TRP A 187 -1.70 2.32 -11.85
C TRP A 187 -1.45 1.26 -12.94
N GLN A 188 -1.83 0.00 -12.72
CA GLN A 188 -1.76 -1.09 -13.72
C GLN A 188 -3.00 -1.16 -14.61
N CYS A 189 -4.04 -0.39 -14.30
CA CYS A 189 -5.23 -0.21 -15.10
C CYS A 189 -5.18 1.16 -15.78
N TYR A 190 -6.02 1.38 -16.80
CA TYR A 190 -6.27 2.73 -17.30
C TYR A 190 -6.98 3.58 -16.25
N ARG A 191 -6.85 4.91 -16.37
CA ARG A 191 -7.48 5.88 -15.47
C ARG A 191 -8.99 5.76 -15.42
N ASP A 192 -9.60 5.34 -16.52
CA ASP A 192 -11.04 5.44 -16.75
C ASP A 192 -11.89 4.51 -15.86
N TYR A 193 -11.35 3.35 -15.44
CA TYR A 193 -12.05 2.39 -14.59
C TYR A 193 -11.10 1.34 -13.99
N ASP A 194 -11.57 0.61 -12.98
CA ASP A 194 -10.83 -0.50 -12.37
C ASP A 194 -10.79 -1.74 -13.30
N CYS A 195 -9.66 -2.00 -13.94
CA CYS A 195 -9.49 -3.15 -14.84
C CYS A 195 -9.61 -4.52 -14.16
N ASN A 196 -9.69 -4.59 -12.83
CA ASN A 196 -10.10 -5.83 -12.14
C ASN A 196 -11.51 -6.30 -12.58
N TRP A 197 -12.37 -5.41 -13.09
CA TRP A 197 -13.69 -5.76 -13.63
C TRP A 197 -13.61 -6.69 -14.85
N ASP A 198 -12.53 -6.62 -15.63
CA ASP A 198 -12.39 -7.36 -16.89
C ASP A 198 -11.85 -8.78 -16.72
N VAL A 199 -11.42 -9.17 -15.51
CA VAL A 199 -10.80 -10.49 -15.27
C VAL A 199 -11.58 -11.25 -14.20
N ALA A 200 -12.15 -12.40 -14.57
CA ALA A 200 -13.15 -13.12 -13.78
C ALA A 200 -12.77 -13.35 -12.30
N ASP A 201 -11.54 -13.82 -12.07
CA ASP A 201 -10.99 -14.11 -10.74
C ASP A 201 -10.58 -12.85 -9.95
N GLN A 202 -10.41 -11.71 -10.64
CA GLN A 202 -10.05 -10.43 -10.03
C GLN A 202 -11.26 -9.57 -9.67
N ARG A 203 -12.47 -9.91 -10.13
CA ARG A 203 -13.70 -9.14 -9.86
C ARG A 203 -13.99 -8.98 -8.38
N VAL A 204 -13.58 -9.93 -7.55
CA VAL A 204 -13.68 -9.83 -6.08
C VAL A 204 -12.86 -8.67 -5.49
N TYR A 205 -11.98 -8.06 -6.26
CA TYR A 205 -11.19 -6.89 -5.88
C TYR A 205 -11.59 -5.62 -6.63
N ALA A 206 -12.57 -5.66 -7.53
CA ALA A 206 -12.90 -4.53 -8.39
C ALA A 206 -13.71 -3.44 -7.65
N SER A 207 -13.31 -2.18 -7.79
CA SER A 207 -14.06 -1.02 -7.28
C SER A 207 -13.59 0.28 -7.94
N ASP A 208 -14.47 0.90 -8.75
CA ASP A 208 -14.18 2.20 -9.37
C ASP A 208 -14.08 3.32 -8.34
N ALA A 209 -14.84 3.25 -7.24
CA ALA A 209 -14.73 4.20 -6.14
C ALA A 209 -13.32 4.19 -5.51
N ALA A 210 -12.75 3.00 -5.29
CA ALA A 210 -11.37 2.89 -4.80
C ALA A 210 -10.35 3.30 -5.87
N HIS A 211 -10.60 2.98 -7.14
CA HIS A 211 -9.75 3.35 -8.26
C HIS A 211 -9.65 4.87 -8.43
N GLU A 212 -10.79 5.56 -8.50
CA GLU A 212 -10.89 7.02 -8.56
C GLU A 212 -10.19 7.67 -7.36
N ARG A 213 -10.37 7.09 -6.15
CA ARG A 213 -9.70 7.57 -4.93
C ARG A 213 -8.18 7.56 -5.07
N TRP A 214 -7.60 6.53 -5.68
CA TRP A 214 -6.15 6.47 -5.90
C TRP A 214 -5.70 7.53 -6.90
N TRP A 215 -6.45 7.74 -7.99
CA TRP A 215 -6.15 8.75 -8.99
C TRP A 215 -6.21 10.18 -8.45
N LYS A 216 -7.15 10.49 -7.53
CA LYS A 216 -7.17 11.77 -6.81
C LYS A 216 -5.85 12.04 -6.08
N VAL A 217 -5.23 11.00 -5.53
CA VAL A 217 -3.95 11.18 -4.86
C VAL A 217 -2.81 11.26 -5.85
N HIS A 218 -2.84 10.45 -6.90
CA HIS A 218 -1.87 10.53 -7.98
C HIS A 218 -1.78 11.96 -8.55
N ASP A 219 -2.93 12.58 -8.81
CA ASP A 219 -3.00 13.92 -9.40
C ASP A 219 -2.52 15.01 -8.44
N ALA A 220 -2.55 14.75 -7.13
CA ALA A 220 -1.96 15.62 -6.11
C ALA A 220 -0.44 15.42 -5.93
N MET A 221 0.17 14.44 -6.61
CA MET A 221 1.63 14.25 -6.59
C MET A 221 2.34 15.29 -7.47
N GLU A 222 3.62 15.56 -7.18
CA GLU A 222 4.46 16.37 -8.07
C GLU A 222 4.55 15.74 -9.46
N GLU A 223 4.47 16.54 -10.52
CA GLU A 223 4.45 16.08 -11.93
C GLU A 223 5.62 15.14 -12.26
N GLY A 224 6.82 15.45 -11.74
CA GLY A 224 8.00 14.61 -11.91
C GLY A 224 7.92 13.23 -11.24
N LEU A 225 6.97 13.01 -10.33
CA LEU A 225 6.66 11.71 -9.73
C LEU A 225 5.59 10.96 -10.51
N GLN A 226 4.57 11.67 -11.03
CA GLN A 226 3.48 11.09 -11.82
C GLN A 226 4.00 10.32 -13.05
N ARG A 227 5.04 10.84 -13.72
CA ARG A 227 5.65 10.21 -14.90
C ARG A 227 6.18 8.79 -14.67
N PHE A 228 6.46 8.42 -13.43
CA PHE A 228 6.91 7.06 -13.11
C PHE A 228 5.76 6.05 -13.03
N CYS A 229 4.51 6.51 -13.18
CA CYS A 229 3.30 5.70 -13.26
C CYS A 229 2.82 5.41 -14.68
N GLY A 230 3.76 5.35 -15.62
CA GLY A 230 3.53 4.82 -16.95
C GLY A 230 3.13 3.33 -16.94
N LEU A 231 2.41 2.93 -17.99
CA LEU A 231 2.12 1.52 -18.29
C LEU A 231 3.18 1.02 -19.28
N SER A 232 3.72 -0.18 -19.04
CA SER A 232 4.57 -0.85 -20.04
C SER A 232 3.73 -1.31 -21.23
N GLU A 233 4.35 -1.45 -22.40
CA GLU A 233 3.69 -2.00 -23.60
C GLU A 233 3.06 -3.38 -23.33
N GLU A 234 3.80 -4.25 -22.64
CA GLU A 234 3.31 -5.56 -22.20
C GLU A 234 2.02 -5.42 -21.37
N ARG A 235 2.00 -4.49 -20.41
CA ARG A 235 0.82 -4.31 -19.57
C ARG A 235 -0.37 -3.74 -20.34
N LYS A 236 -0.15 -2.86 -21.33
CA LYS A 236 -1.23 -2.37 -22.20
C LYS A 236 -1.87 -3.51 -22.98
N ILE A 237 -1.05 -4.42 -23.52
CA ILE A 237 -1.51 -5.62 -24.23
C ILE A 237 -2.34 -6.50 -23.29
N GLU A 238 -1.87 -6.74 -22.06
CA GLU A 238 -2.61 -7.52 -21.06
C GLU A 238 -3.97 -6.90 -20.71
N VAL A 239 -4.05 -5.57 -20.57
CA VAL A 239 -5.31 -4.87 -20.27
C VAL A 239 -6.29 -4.98 -21.44
N GLU A 240 -5.84 -4.76 -22.67
CA GLU A 240 -6.68 -4.90 -23.86
C GLU A 240 -7.11 -6.36 -24.09
N TRP A 241 -6.24 -7.32 -23.78
CA TRP A 241 -6.59 -8.74 -23.78
C TRP A 241 -7.69 -9.04 -22.75
N GLY A 242 -7.57 -8.51 -21.53
CA GLY A 242 -8.62 -8.62 -20.50
C GLY A 242 -9.96 -8.08 -21.00
N ARG A 243 -9.99 -6.89 -21.60
CA ARG A 243 -11.20 -6.29 -22.21
C ARG A 243 -11.80 -7.18 -23.30
N LYS A 244 -10.97 -7.75 -24.17
CA LYS A 244 -11.40 -8.69 -25.22
C LYS A 244 -12.05 -9.94 -24.60
N MET A 245 -11.42 -10.55 -23.60
CA MET A 245 -11.95 -11.73 -22.91
C MET A 245 -13.26 -11.42 -22.19
N ALA A 246 -13.36 -10.30 -21.47
CA ALA A 246 -14.59 -9.87 -20.81
C ALA A 246 -15.76 -9.68 -21.80
N ARG A 247 -15.47 -9.19 -23.02
CA ARG A 247 -16.44 -9.10 -24.11
C ARG A 247 -16.90 -10.47 -24.58
N GLU A 248 -15.97 -11.38 -24.88
CA GLU A 248 -16.27 -12.72 -25.38
C GLU A 248 -17.04 -13.55 -24.35
N MET A 249 -16.74 -13.38 -23.06
CA MET A 249 -17.47 -14.00 -21.95
C MET A 249 -18.79 -13.30 -21.62
N GLY A 250 -19.09 -12.16 -22.25
CA GLY A 250 -20.36 -11.45 -22.05
C GLY A 250 -20.57 -10.88 -20.65
N PHE A 251 -19.53 -10.29 -20.05
CA PHE A 251 -19.65 -9.69 -18.72
C PHE A 251 -20.73 -8.61 -18.68
N ARG A 252 -21.70 -8.77 -17.77
CA ARG A 252 -22.95 -7.99 -17.73
C ARG A 252 -22.77 -6.52 -17.38
N ASP A 253 -21.76 -6.19 -16.58
CA ASP A 253 -21.43 -4.82 -16.17
C ASP A 253 -20.83 -3.98 -17.31
N GLN A 254 -20.33 -4.62 -18.38
CA GLN A 254 -19.82 -3.97 -19.57
C GLN A 254 -18.69 -2.94 -19.34
N HIS A 255 -17.89 -3.07 -18.27
CA HIS A 255 -16.74 -2.17 -18.05
C HIS A 255 -15.74 -2.20 -19.22
N TRP A 256 -15.59 -3.34 -19.88
CA TRP A 256 -14.81 -3.50 -21.11
C TRP A 256 -15.26 -2.61 -22.28
N ARG A 257 -16.45 -2.01 -22.23
CA ARG A 257 -16.96 -1.03 -23.22
C ARG A 257 -16.61 0.41 -22.90
N ILE A 258 -16.16 0.72 -21.67
CA ILE A 258 -15.83 2.08 -21.26
C ILE A 258 -14.76 2.64 -22.20
N ASN A 259 -15.00 3.84 -22.73
CA ASN A 259 -14.06 4.50 -23.61
C ASN A 259 -12.81 4.90 -22.83
N VAL A 260 -11.64 4.46 -23.29
CA VAL A 260 -10.37 4.73 -22.60
C VAL A 260 -9.83 6.09 -23.06
N THR A 261 -9.79 7.06 -22.16
CA THR A 261 -9.26 8.41 -22.39
C THR A 261 -7.88 8.63 -21.77
N ASP A 262 -7.40 7.68 -20.97
CA ASP A 262 -6.08 7.72 -20.35
C ASP A 262 -4.95 7.96 -21.37
N PRO A 263 -4.19 9.07 -21.27
CA PRO A 263 -3.09 9.38 -22.19
C PRO A 263 -2.03 8.28 -22.25
N ARG A 264 -1.85 7.50 -21.17
CA ARG A 264 -0.87 6.40 -21.12
C ARG A 264 -1.17 5.31 -22.13
N LYS A 265 -2.37 5.24 -22.71
CA LYS A 265 -2.68 4.33 -23.81
C LYS A 265 -1.87 4.63 -25.08
N PHE A 266 -1.53 5.89 -25.32
CA PHE A 266 -0.96 6.36 -26.60
C PHE A 266 0.53 6.70 -26.55
N ILE A 267 1.15 6.63 -25.36
CA ILE A 267 2.56 6.97 -25.10
C ILE A 267 3.35 5.70 -24.93
#